data_AF-A0A9E3SVT7-F1
#
_entry.id   AF-A0A9E3SVT7-F1
#
_cell.length_a   1.000
_cell.length_b   1.000
_cell.length_c   1.000
_cell.angle_alpha   90.00
_cell.angle_beta   90.00
_cell.angle_gamma   90.00
#
_symmetry.space_group_name_H-M   'P 1'
#
loop_
_entity.id
_entity.type
_entity.pdbx_description
1 polymer ?
#
loop_
_entity_poly.entity_id
_entity_poly.type
_entity_poly.pdbx_seq_one_letter_code
_entity_poly.pdbx_strand_id
1 'polypeptide(L)'
;MKSETHLKPVLFFLWLALITLACNLTGSEVPPTVSPRATPTPPPTIGYETLSPEELPEQVSTSVANASVNAALINLANEIETDRLMLHVDTLQNFGTRHVNSGYSRSDWGIGAAAAYVTAQFEKIRADSQGRLVVFPYPFELEWGGVTSQPYNIVAFLSGTEEGAGTILIGAHYDSISIAFEDGTVAAPGANDNATGIAALLELARVLSTRSHRASIMFVAFSAEEVQRQGSRAFVRDYLLPRNIELNLMINMDMIGTPTDGNGAINDKVIRIYSAGPNESASRQAARTAELIVTELAPYMSVTLYDAEDREGRYGDHMSFSEAGYPSIRVVESYDDLSRVHNDRDVIDAVQGAYLGRVTQTVLTLATSLADGPRPPRNIALRDTGNGARTLVWEPIPGAASYVVALRWPNALRYDQRFETTDTSVTWDGFVPERFVGLAIAAKDSSGLMGPLSSEFTIR
;
A
#
# COMPACT_ATOMS: atom_id res chain seq x y z
N MET A 1 -81.45 7.41 1.64
CA MET A 1 -80.37 6.76 0.87
C MET A 1 -79.11 7.59 1.06
N LYS A 2 -78.06 6.98 1.62
CA LYS A 2 -76.65 7.42 1.74
C LYS A 2 -76.33 8.68 2.58
N SER A 3 -75.79 8.44 3.78
CA SER A 3 -74.88 9.35 4.48
C SER A 3 -73.45 9.14 3.95
N GLU A 4 -72.81 10.20 3.47
CA GLU A 4 -71.39 10.18 3.12
C GLU A 4 -70.54 10.40 4.37
N THR A 5 -69.65 9.44 4.63
CA THR A 5 -68.65 9.48 5.70
C THR A 5 -67.40 10.21 5.24
N HIS A 6 -67.04 11.28 5.92
CA HIS A 6 -65.72 11.90 5.88
C HIS A 6 -64.67 10.94 6.43
N LEU A 7 -63.83 10.36 5.56
CA LEU A 7 -62.62 9.65 5.95
C LEU A 7 -61.44 10.06 5.05
N LYS A 8 -61.06 11.35 5.11
CA LYS A 8 -59.85 11.87 4.46
C LYS A 8 -59.20 12.95 5.33
N PRO A 9 -58.58 12.58 6.46
CA PRO A 9 -57.24 13.15 6.73
C PRO A 9 -56.21 12.15 7.29
N VAL A 10 -56.58 10.91 7.60
CA VAL A 10 -55.68 9.97 8.30
C VAL A 10 -54.69 9.26 7.36
N LEU A 11 -55.02 9.08 6.08
CA LEU A 11 -54.11 8.44 5.11
C LEU A 11 -52.94 9.33 4.63
N PHE A 12 -53.04 10.66 4.75
CA PHE A 12 -51.99 11.56 4.28
C PHE A 12 -50.84 11.70 5.29
N PHE A 13 -51.13 11.59 6.59
CA PHE A 13 -50.11 11.62 7.64
C PHE A 13 -49.32 10.31 7.76
N LEU A 14 -49.92 9.17 7.43
CA LEU A 14 -49.23 7.87 7.40
C LEU A 14 -48.23 7.75 6.24
N TRP A 15 -48.44 8.46 5.13
CA TRP A 15 -47.49 8.48 4.00
C TRP A 15 -46.29 9.39 4.26
N LEU A 16 -46.49 10.52 4.95
CA LEU A 16 -45.39 11.44 5.30
C LEU A 16 -44.46 10.86 6.39
N ALA A 17 -44.99 10.06 7.32
CA ALA A 17 -44.20 9.37 8.33
C ALA A 17 -43.37 8.19 7.76
N LEU A 18 -43.82 7.58 6.66
CA LEU A 18 -43.07 6.55 5.93
C LEU A 18 -41.93 7.12 5.08
N ILE A 19 -42.07 8.37 4.60
CA ILE A 19 -41.00 9.06 3.86
C ILE A 19 -39.90 9.59 4.80
N THR A 20 -40.25 10.04 6.01
CA THR A 20 -39.24 10.48 7.00
C THR A 20 -38.51 9.32 7.67
N LEU A 21 -39.07 8.10 7.67
CA LEU A 21 -38.38 6.90 8.16
C LEU A 21 -37.51 6.22 7.09
N ALA A 22 -37.77 6.46 5.80
CA ALA A 22 -36.96 5.96 4.69
C ALA A 22 -35.68 6.79 4.43
N CYS A 23 -35.64 8.06 4.87
CA CYS A 23 -34.45 8.91 4.74
C CYS A 23 -33.40 8.72 5.85
N ASN A 24 -33.64 7.83 6.83
CA ASN A 24 -32.68 7.49 7.90
C ASN A 24 -32.11 6.06 7.78
N LEU A 25 -32.29 5.40 6.63
CA LEU A 25 -31.75 4.06 6.34
C LEU A 25 -30.55 4.07 5.38
N THR A 26 -29.99 5.23 5.05
CA THR A 26 -28.58 5.30 4.68
C THR A 26 -27.79 5.42 5.97
N GLY A 27 -27.49 4.29 6.60
CA GLY A 27 -26.43 4.28 7.59
C GLY A 27 -25.20 4.85 6.89
N SER A 28 -24.74 6.04 7.30
CA SER A 28 -23.36 6.40 7.04
C SER A 28 -22.57 5.32 7.77
N GLU A 29 -22.05 4.35 7.03
CA GLU A 29 -21.18 3.34 7.61
C GLU A 29 -20.03 4.12 8.24
N VAL A 30 -20.05 4.19 9.59
CA VAL A 30 -18.99 4.80 10.36
C VAL A 30 -17.75 4.00 9.98
N PRO A 31 -16.70 4.66 9.45
CA PRO A 31 -15.49 3.94 9.11
C PRO A 31 -15.01 3.18 10.35
N PRO A 32 -14.60 1.92 10.19
CA PRO A 32 -14.29 1.06 11.32
C PRO A 32 -13.21 1.69 12.22
N THR A 33 -13.28 1.37 13.51
CA THR A 33 -12.34 1.86 14.53
C THR A 33 -10.95 1.28 14.24
N VAL A 34 -10.03 2.13 13.77
CA VAL A 34 -8.64 1.75 13.49
C VAL A 34 -7.76 2.15 14.68
N SER A 35 -6.72 1.36 14.94
CA SER A 35 -5.73 1.67 15.99
C SER A 35 -5.08 3.04 15.76
N PRO A 36 -4.91 3.86 16.82
CA PRO A 36 -4.33 5.19 16.70
C PRO A 36 -2.83 5.13 16.32
N ARG A 37 -2.40 5.92 15.34
CA ARG A 37 -1.00 6.15 14.98
C ARG A 37 -0.19 6.61 16.21
N ALA A 38 1.01 6.04 16.38
CA ALA A 38 2.00 6.56 17.32
C ALA A 38 2.59 7.89 16.82
N THR A 39 2.85 8.84 17.73
CA THR A 39 3.48 10.13 17.42
C THR A 39 4.82 9.92 16.69
N PRO A 40 5.17 10.71 15.65
CA PRO A 40 6.48 10.65 15.03
C PRO A 40 7.55 10.85 16.10
N THR A 41 8.26 9.77 16.43
CA THR A 41 9.36 9.79 17.37
C THR A 41 10.63 9.68 16.53
N PRO A 42 11.73 10.40 16.84
CA PRO A 42 13.01 10.13 16.22
C PRO A 42 13.29 8.61 16.27
N PRO A 43 14.03 8.06 15.29
CA PRO A 43 14.37 6.64 15.29
C PRO A 43 14.84 6.23 16.68
N PRO A 44 14.23 5.18 17.27
CA PRO A 44 14.59 4.80 18.62
C PRO A 44 16.09 4.52 18.65
N THR A 45 16.78 5.19 19.57
CA THR A 45 18.20 4.97 19.77
C THR A 45 18.34 3.85 20.77
N ILE A 46 19.15 2.83 20.46
CA ILE A 46 19.55 1.85 21.47
C ILE A 46 20.91 2.28 22.00
N GLY A 47 20.93 2.71 23.26
CA GLY A 47 22.15 2.92 24.05
C GLY A 47 22.49 1.69 24.89
N TYR A 48 23.67 1.72 25.50
CA TYR A 48 24.19 0.60 26.29
C TYR A 48 23.56 0.53 27.68
N GLU A 49 22.95 -0.61 28.02
CA GLU A 49 22.70 -1.00 29.41
C GLU A 49 23.71 -2.09 29.82
N THR A 50 24.36 -1.91 30.96
CA THR A 50 25.24 -2.93 31.57
C THR A 50 24.40 -4.03 32.19
N LEU A 51 24.68 -5.28 31.85
CA LEU A 51 24.00 -6.45 32.41
C LEU A 51 24.31 -6.63 33.90
N SER A 52 23.30 -7.06 34.68
CA SER A 52 23.58 -7.78 35.92
C SER A 52 23.93 -9.25 35.60
N PRO A 53 24.85 -9.90 36.35
CA PRO A 53 25.34 -11.26 36.04
C PRO A 53 24.25 -12.36 35.97
N GLU A 54 23.06 -12.10 36.50
CA GLU A 54 21.95 -13.06 36.60
C GLU A 54 21.02 -13.05 35.37
N GLU A 55 21.22 -12.13 34.42
CA GLU A 55 20.33 -11.89 33.26
C GLU A 55 20.85 -12.48 31.93
N LEU A 56 21.86 -13.37 31.98
CA LEU A 56 22.47 -13.99 30.80
C LEU A 56 21.80 -15.33 30.44
N PRO A 57 21.09 -15.47 29.31
CA PRO A 57 20.71 -16.77 28.77
C PRO A 57 21.91 -17.50 28.13
N GLU A 58 21.90 -18.83 28.20
CA GLU A 58 22.93 -19.70 27.61
C GLU A 58 22.93 -19.62 26.08
N GLN A 59 24.13 -19.54 25.49
CA GLN A 59 24.31 -19.49 24.05
C GLN A 59 23.85 -20.78 23.37
N VAL A 60 22.93 -20.64 22.40
CA VAL A 60 22.64 -21.69 21.43
C VAL A 60 22.94 -21.13 20.05
N SER A 61 23.84 -21.79 19.32
CA SER A 61 24.01 -21.54 17.89
C SER A 61 23.27 -22.64 17.14
N THR A 62 22.32 -22.28 16.29
CA THR A 62 21.70 -23.20 15.35
C THR A 62 21.65 -22.59 13.96
N SER A 63 22.28 -23.28 13.01
CA SER A 63 22.03 -23.09 11.59
C SER A 63 20.60 -23.50 11.26
N VAL A 64 19.80 -22.61 10.70
CA VAL A 64 18.44 -22.95 10.23
C VAL A 64 18.52 -23.39 8.77
N ALA A 65 17.87 -24.52 8.51
CA ALA A 65 17.80 -25.20 7.22
C ALA A 65 17.03 -24.38 6.17
N ASN A 66 17.41 -24.61 4.91
CA ASN A 66 16.94 -23.94 3.70
C ASN A 66 15.41 -23.79 3.61
N ALA A 67 15.01 -22.58 3.23
CA ALA A 67 13.66 -22.15 2.93
C ALA A 67 12.94 -23.09 1.96
N SER A 68 11.88 -23.76 2.43
CA SER A 68 10.76 -24.04 1.53
C SER A 68 10.09 -22.71 1.25
N VAL A 69 10.23 -22.19 0.02
CA VAL A 69 9.42 -21.05 -0.43
C VAL A 69 7.96 -21.39 -0.12
N ASN A 70 7.26 -20.49 0.56
CA ASN A 70 5.93 -20.74 1.10
C ASN A 70 4.96 -21.07 -0.04
N ALA A 71 4.66 -22.37 -0.22
CA ALA A 71 3.81 -22.85 -1.31
C ALA A 71 2.42 -22.20 -1.27
N ALA A 72 1.90 -21.83 -0.09
CA ALA A 72 0.64 -21.12 0.03
C ALA A 72 0.73 -19.71 -0.56
N LEU A 73 1.84 -19.00 -0.34
CA LEU A 73 2.07 -17.66 -0.89
C LEU A 73 2.28 -17.69 -2.41
N ILE A 74 2.99 -18.70 -2.92
CA ILE A 74 3.11 -18.92 -4.37
C ILE A 74 1.74 -19.22 -4.98
N ASN A 75 0.96 -20.12 -4.37
CA ASN A 75 -0.38 -20.45 -4.86
C ASN A 75 -1.28 -19.22 -4.87
N LEU A 76 -1.20 -18.40 -3.82
CA LEU A 76 -1.92 -17.14 -3.73
C LEU A 76 -1.55 -16.17 -4.86
N ALA A 77 -0.25 -15.97 -5.11
CA ALA A 77 0.23 -15.15 -6.23
C ALA A 77 -0.17 -15.72 -7.60
N ASN A 78 -0.30 -17.04 -7.73
CA ASN A 78 -0.81 -17.65 -8.96
C ASN A 78 -2.32 -17.46 -9.16
N GLU A 79 -3.05 -16.93 -8.18
CA GLU A 79 -4.46 -16.52 -8.38
C GLU A 79 -4.57 -15.22 -9.17
N ILE A 80 -3.48 -14.46 -9.38
CA ILE A 80 -3.48 -13.26 -10.23
C ILE A 80 -3.75 -13.65 -11.68
N GLU A 81 -4.80 -13.06 -12.28
CA GLU A 81 -5.22 -13.34 -13.65
C GLU A 81 -4.80 -12.18 -14.58
N THR A 82 -3.78 -12.42 -15.39
CA THR A 82 -3.26 -11.43 -16.36
C THR A 82 -4.32 -10.93 -17.34
N ASP A 83 -5.24 -11.79 -17.78
CA ASP A 83 -6.31 -11.38 -18.70
C ASP A 83 -7.28 -10.37 -18.05
N ARG A 84 -7.53 -10.49 -16.73
CA ARG A 84 -8.33 -9.52 -15.98
C ARG A 84 -7.60 -8.19 -15.87
N LEU A 85 -6.29 -8.21 -15.60
CA LEU A 85 -5.46 -7.01 -15.57
C LEU A 85 -5.56 -6.26 -16.90
N MET A 86 -5.34 -6.96 -18.02
CA MET A 86 -5.42 -6.35 -19.36
C MET A 86 -6.83 -5.88 -19.72
N LEU A 87 -7.88 -6.57 -19.28
CA LEU A 87 -9.27 -6.12 -19.45
C LEU A 87 -9.54 -4.80 -18.71
N HIS A 88 -9.01 -4.65 -17.49
CA HIS A 88 -9.14 -3.41 -16.73
C HIS A 88 -8.41 -2.25 -17.42
N VAL A 89 -7.18 -2.48 -17.88
CA VAL A 89 -6.41 -1.49 -18.66
C VAL A 89 -7.17 -1.08 -19.92
N ASP A 90 -7.65 -2.06 -20.70
CA ASP A 90 -8.40 -1.80 -21.94
C ASP A 90 -9.68 -1.02 -21.67
N THR A 91 -10.42 -1.38 -20.62
CA THR A 91 -11.65 -0.65 -20.28
C THR A 91 -11.35 0.81 -19.91
N LEU A 92 -10.33 1.04 -19.08
CA LEU A 92 -10.00 2.36 -18.56
C LEU A 92 -9.43 3.31 -19.63
N GLN A 93 -8.64 2.80 -20.58
CA GLN A 93 -8.15 3.63 -21.69
C GLN A 93 -9.26 4.08 -22.64
N ASN A 94 -10.32 3.28 -22.77
CA ASN A 94 -11.40 3.52 -23.73
C ASN A 94 -12.43 4.56 -23.25
N PHE A 95 -12.25 5.16 -22.05
CA PHE A 95 -13.04 6.33 -21.63
C PHE A 95 -12.59 7.64 -22.31
N GLY A 96 -11.63 7.57 -23.24
CA GLY A 96 -11.11 8.69 -24.05
C GLY A 96 -10.17 9.60 -23.28
N THR A 97 -10.57 10.05 -22.10
CA THR A 97 -9.76 10.76 -21.12
C THR A 97 -10.33 10.50 -19.74
N ARG A 98 -9.49 10.54 -18.71
CA ARG A 98 -9.91 10.49 -17.30
C ARG A 98 -9.49 11.77 -16.59
N HIS A 99 -9.30 12.86 -17.32
CA HIS A 99 -8.96 14.16 -16.77
C HIS A 99 -10.04 14.66 -15.80
N VAL A 100 -9.62 15.31 -14.72
CA VAL A 100 -10.51 15.80 -13.65
C VAL A 100 -11.64 16.72 -14.15
N ASN A 101 -11.38 17.50 -15.21
CA ASN A 101 -12.36 18.41 -15.82
C ASN A 101 -13.22 17.78 -16.94
N SER A 102 -13.06 16.49 -17.25
CA SER A 102 -13.87 15.82 -18.29
C SER A 102 -15.34 15.58 -17.87
N GLY A 103 -15.65 15.74 -16.58
CA GLY A 103 -17.01 15.70 -16.06
C GLY A 103 -17.54 14.30 -15.73
N TYR A 104 -18.75 14.26 -15.15
CA TYR A 104 -19.32 13.07 -14.50
C TYR A 104 -20.64 12.56 -15.11
N SER A 105 -21.14 13.22 -16.16
CA SER A 105 -22.49 12.97 -16.69
C SER A 105 -22.56 11.85 -17.72
N ARG A 106 -21.45 11.52 -18.38
CA ARG A 106 -21.38 10.48 -19.41
C ARG A 106 -20.97 9.14 -18.81
N SER A 107 -21.67 8.07 -19.19
CA SER A 107 -21.38 6.72 -18.71
C SER A 107 -20.27 6.01 -19.49
N ASP A 108 -19.86 6.56 -20.63
CA ASP A 108 -18.97 5.95 -21.61
C ASP A 108 -17.70 6.78 -21.89
N TRP A 109 -17.54 7.92 -21.21
CA TRP A 109 -16.44 8.85 -21.47
C TRP A 109 -16.17 9.72 -20.26
N GLY A 110 -14.90 10.08 -20.06
CA GLY A 110 -14.48 10.97 -18.98
C GLY A 110 -14.25 10.28 -17.64
N ILE A 111 -13.81 11.08 -16.67
CA ILE A 111 -13.44 10.66 -15.32
C ILE A 111 -14.63 10.06 -14.55
N GLY A 112 -15.86 10.52 -14.80
CA GLY A 112 -17.04 9.93 -14.16
C GLY A 112 -17.32 8.50 -14.60
N ALA A 113 -17.14 8.20 -15.89
CA ALA A 113 -17.28 6.83 -16.40
C ALA A 113 -16.22 5.90 -15.79
N ALA A 114 -14.97 6.37 -15.68
CA ALA A 114 -13.91 5.65 -15.00
C ALA A 114 -14.20 5.42 -13.51
N ALA A 115 -14.66 6.46 -12.79
CA ALA A 115 -14.99 6.36 -11.38
C ALA A 115 -16.16 5.39 -11.12
N ALA A 116 -17.19 5.43 -11.97
CA ALA A 116 -18.30 4.49 -11.93
C ALA A 116 -17.85 3.05 -12.20
N TYR A 117 -16.96 2.86 -13.16
CA TYR A 117 -16.37 1.55 -13.46
C TYR A 117 -15.60 0.99 -12.26
N VAL A 118 -14.66 1.75 -11.70
CA VAL A 118 -13.84 1.33 -10.55
C VAL A 118 -14.73 1.02 -9.34
N THR A 119 -15.71 1.88 -9.05
CA THR A 119 -16.69 1.65 -7.99
C THR A 119 -17.45 0.34 -8.21
N ALA A 120 -17.93 0.09 -9.43
CA ALA A 120 -18.64 -1.15 -9.76
C ALA A 120 -17.77 -2.41 -9.63
N GLN A 121 -16.47 -2.33 -9.92
CA GLN A 121 -15.56 -3.46 -9.70
C GLN A 121 -15.34 -3.73 -8.21
N PHE A 122 -15.14 -2.69 -7.39
CA PHE A 122 -15.06 -2.87 -5.94
C PHE A 122 -16.37 -3.42 -5.35
N GLU A 123 -17.54 -2.99 -5.82
CA GLU A 123 -18.83 -3.53 -5.37
C GLU A 123 -19.01 -5.01 -5.72
N LYS A 124 -18.52 -5.46 -6.89
CA LYS A 124 -18.49 -6.90 -7.23
C LYS A 124 -17.60 -7.67 -6.26
N ILE A 125 -16.40 -7.16 -5.98
CA ILE A 125 -15.48 -7.76 -5.02
C ILE A 125 -16.09 -7.78 -3.61
N ARG A 126 -16.82 -6.73 -3.23
CA ARG A 126 -17.53 -6.65 -1.95
C ARG A 126 -18.55 -7.77 -1.79
N ALA A 127 -19.30 -8.09 -2.85
CA ALA A 127 -20.27 -9.18 -2.84
C ALA A 127 -19.62 -10.55 -2.52
N ASP A 128 -18.38 -10.75 -2.97
CA ASP A 128 -17.61 -11.98 -2.73
C ASP A 128 -16.82 -11.97 -1.40
N SER A 129 -16.74 -10.82 -0.72
CA SER A 129 -15.94 -10.63 0.50
C SER A 129 -16.57 -11.18 1.78
N GLN A 130 -17.80 -11.72 1.71
CA GLN A 130 -18.58 -12.16 2.87
C GLN A 130 -18.80 -11.05 3.91
N GLY A 131 -18.96 -9.81 3.45
CA GLY A 131 -19.24 -8.64 4.29
C GLY A 131 -18.00 -8.03 4.99
N ARG A 132 -16.79 -8.47 4.64
CA ARG A 132 -15.54 -7.94 5.23
C ARG A 132 -15.02 -6.68 4.55
N LEU A 133 -15.41 -6.48 3.28
CA LEU A 133 -15.06 -5.30 2.50
C LEU A 133 -16.17 -4.26 2.59
N VAL A 134 -15.80 -3.00 2.81
CA VAL A 134 -16.69 -1.84 2.77
C VAL A 134 -16.19 -0.89 1.68
N VAL A 135 -17.08 -0.39 0.83
CA VAL A 135 -16.74 0.48 -0.29
C VAL A 135 -17.44 1.83 -0.11
N PHE A 136 -16.69 2.93 -0.21
CA PHE A 136 -17.25 4.27 -0.08
C PHE A 136 -16.48 5.31 -0.90
N PRO A 137 -17.17 6.32 -1.45
CA PRO A 137 -16.51 7.47 -2.05
C PRO A 137 -16.01 8.43 -0.96
N TYR A 138 -14.92 9.14 -1.26
CA TYR A 138 -14.39 10.21 -0.43
C TYR A 138 -14.25 11.51 -1.25
N PRO A 139 -15.28 12.37 -1.28
CA PRO A 139 -15.28 13.58 -2.07
C PRO A 139 -14.41 14.68 -1.48
N PHE A 140 -13.88 15.52 -2.35
CA PHE A 140 -13.12 16.72 -1.99
C PHE A 140 -13.40 17.85 -2.99
N GLU A 141 -13.18 19.09 -2.57
CA GLU A 141 -13.31 20.26 -3.45
C GLU A 141 -12.03 20.46 -4.26
N LEU A 142 -12.17 20.79 -5.54
CA LEU A 142 -11.05 21.08 -6.44
C LEU A 142 -11.39 22.28 -7.33
N GLU A 143 -10.46 23.21 -7.43
CA GLU A 143 -10.45 24.25 -8.46
C GLU A 143 -9.21 24.06 -9.35
N TRP A 144 -9.43 23.82 -10.65
CA TRP A 144 -8.35 23.60 -11.62
C TRP A 144 -8.73 24.16 -13.00
N GLY A 145 -7.84 24.95 -13.60
CA GLY A 145 -8.09 25.56 -14.92
C GLY A 145 -9.35 26.46 -14.94
N GLY A 146 -9.67 27.11 -13.82
CA GLY A 146 -10.88 27.93 -13.68
C GLY A 146 -12.19 27.14 -13.55
N VAL A 147 -12.12 25.82 -13.38
CA VAL A 147 -13.27 24.93 -13.16
C VAL A 147 -13.29 24.48 -11.70
N THR A 148 -14.38 24.78 -11.00
CA THR A 148 -14.66 24.20 -9.68
C THR A 148 -15.43 22.90 -9.85
N SER A 149 -14.96 21.83 -9.21
CA SER A 149 -15.56 20.50 -9.25
C SER A 149 -15.50 19.81 -7.89
N GLN A 150 -16.22 18.69 -7.77
CA GLN A 150 -16.21 17.83 -6.57
C GLN A 150 -15.80 16.40 -6.93
N PRO A 151 -14.52 16.17 -7.27
CA PRO A 151 -13.99 14.82 -7.45
C PRO A 151 -14.04 14.01 -6.16
N TYR A 152 -13.82 12.70 -6.26
CA TYR A 152 -13.79 11.81 -5.11
C TYR A 152 -12.79 10.67 -5.28
N ASN A 153 -12.10 10.31 -4.21
CA ASN A 153 -11.38 9.04 -4.16
C ASN A 153 -12.38 7.90 -3.98
N ILE A 154 -12.04 6.71 -4.44
CA ILE A 154 -12.84 5.50 -4.23
C ILE A 154 -12.07 4.59 -3.28
N VAL A 155 -12.64 4.34 -2.11
CA VAL A 155 -11.99 3.59 -1.03
C VAL A 155 -12.71 2.26 -0.86
N ALA A 156 -11.95 1.17 -0.83
CA ALA A 156 -12.42 -0.14 -0.38
C ALA A 156 -11.60 -0.57 0.84
N PHE A 157 -12.24 -0.72 1.99
CA PHE A 157 -11.62 -1.08 3.26
C PHE A 157 -11.95 -2.51 3.65
N LEU A 158 -10.94 -3.36 3.73
CA LEU A 158 -11.02 -4.76 4.16
C LEU A 158 -10.61 -4.86 5.62
N SER A 159 -11.55 -5.24 6.48
CA SER A 159 -11.31 -5.31 7.92
C SER A 159 -10.35 -6.45 8.28
N GLY A 160 -9.32 -6.13 9.06
CA GLY A 160 -8.42 -7.10 9.69
C GLY A 160 -9.09 -7.82 10.87
N THR A 161 -8.45 -8.90 11.33
CA THR A 161 -8.94 -9.73 12.44
C THR A 161 -8.21 -9.47 13.76
N GLU A 162 -7.06 -8.78 13.74
CA GLU A 162 -6.25 -8.50 14.92
C GLU A 162 -6.18 -7.00 15.20
N GLU A 163 -6.65 -6.60 16.38
CA GLU A 163 -6.52 -5.23 16.86
C GLU A 163 -5.03 -4.86 17.05
N GLY A 164 -4.61 -3.70 16.54
CA GLY A 164 -3.21 -3.26 16.63
C GLY A 164 -2.26 -3.89 15.61
N ALA A 165 -2.75 -4.70 14.67
CA ALA A 165 -1.94 -5.16 13.52
C ALA A 165 -1.74 -4.08 12.44
N GLY A 166 -2.37 -2.91 12.60
CA GLY A 166 -2.25 -1.76 11.71
C GLY A 166 -3.01 -1.94 10.39
N THR A 167 -2.70 -1.06 9.42
CA THR A 167 -3.32 -1.06 8.08
C THR A 167 -2.27 -1.00 6.98
N ILE A 168 -2.45 -1.80 5.93
CA ILE A 168 -1.72 -1.66 4.65
C ILE A 168 -2.59 -0.87 3.69
N LEU A 169 -2.10 0.26 3.18
CA LEU A 169 -2.80 1.00 2.13
C LEU A 169 -2.16 0.68 0.78
N ILE A 170 -2.96 0.28 -0.19
CA ILE A 170 -2.54 0.07 -1.57
C ILE A 170 -3.29 1.09 -2.42
N GLY A 171 -2.54 1.88 -3.19
CA GLY A 171 -3.07 3.02 -3.93
C GLY A 171 -2.62 3.06 -5.37
N ALA A 172 -3.49 3.62 -6.22
CA ALA A 172 -3.19 4.03 -7.59
C ALA A 172 -4.15 5.16 -7.95
N HIS A 173 -3.77 6.07 -8.83
CA HIS A 173 -4.69 7.09 -9.31
C HIS A 173 -5.44 6.63 -10.56
N TYR A 174 -6.69 7.07 -10.70
CA TYR A 174 -7.55 6.69 -11.82
C TYR A 174 -7.79 7.82 -12.82
N ASP A 175 -7.30 9.04 -12.56
CA ASP A 175 -7.31 10.11 -13.54
C ASP A 175 -6.21 9.90 -14.62
N SER A 176 -6.20 10.78 -15.61
CA SER A 176 -5.16 10.86 -16.63
C SER A 176 -5.13 12.27 -17.21
N ILE A 177 -4.00 12.66 -17.79
CA ILE A 177 -3.83 13.96 -18.43
C ILE A 177 -3.20 13.84 -19.81
N SER A 178 -3.41 14.87 -20.63
CA SER A 178 -2.74 15.04 -21.91
C SER A 178 -1.82 16.26 -21.86
N ILE A 179 -1.10 16.53 -22.95
CA ILE A 179 -0.27 17.74 -23.10
C ILE A 179 -1.06 19.05 -22.95
N ALA A 180 -2.38 18.99 -23.13
CA ALA A 180 -3.31 20.09 -22.85
C ALA A 180 -3.81 19.98 -21.40
N PHE A 181 -2.96 20.36 -20.44
CA PHE A 181 -3.13 20.13 -18.99
C PHE A 181 -4.43 20.66 -18.36
N GLU A 182 -5.13 21.60 -18.99
CA GLU A 182 -6.39 22.17 -18.48
C GLU A 182 -7.62 21.70 -19.28
N ASP A 183 -7.40 21.13 -20.47
CA ASP A 183 -8.46 20.73 -21.38
C ASP A 183 -8.86 19.27 -21.17
N GLY A 184 -9.93 19.09 -20.39
CA GLY A 184 -10.52 17.79 -20.12
C GLY A 184 -11.24 17.14 -21.32
N THR A 185 -11.19 17.71 -22.52
CA THR A 185 -11.77 17.12 -23.73
C THR A 185 -10.74 16.42 -24.63
N VAL A 186 -9.45 16.69 -24.42
CA VAL A 186 -8.36 16.08 -25.19
C VAL A 186 -8.15 14.64 -24.75
N ALA A 187 -7.88 13.77 -25.73
CA ALA A 187 -7.62 12.36 -25.48
C ALA A 187 -6.40 12.19 -24.55
N ALA A 188 -6.61 11.40 -23.49
CA ALA A 188 -5.61 10.99 -22.52
C ALA A 188 -5.93 9.54 -22.12
N PRO A 189 -5.65 8.55 -22.99
CA PRO A 189 -6.03 7.17 -22.74
C PRO A 189 -5.35 6.64 -21.48
N GLY A 190 -4.12 7.06 -21.16
CA GLY A 190 -3.49 6.80 -19.86
C GLY A 190 -3.43 5.31 -19.53
N ALA A 191 -3.09 4.47 -20.51
CA ALA A 191 -3.10 3.02 -20.35
C ALA A 191 -2.05 2.57 -19.34
N ASN A 192 -0.82 3.07 -19.45
CA ASN A 192 0.22 2.84 -18.47
C ASN A 192 0.09 3.78 -17.27
N ASP A 193 -0.19 5.07 -17.52
CA ASP A 193 -0.30 6.16 -16.54
C ASP A 193 -1.78 6.62 -16.39
N ASN A 194 -2.57 6.04 -15.49
CA ASN A 194 -2.23 4.94 -14.58
C ASN A 194 -3.29 3.83 -14.53
N ALA A 195 -3.84 3.46 -15.69
CA ALA A 195 -4.77 2.32 -15.76
C ALA A 195 -4.10 0.99 -15.34
N THR A 196 -2.79 0.83 -15.53
CA THR A 196 -2.05 -0.35 -15.03
C THR A 196 -2.06 -0.45 -13.50
N GLY A 197 -1.87 0.66 -12.78
CA GLY A 197 -1.98 0.71 -11.33
C GLY A 197 -3.39 0.38 -10.84
N ILE A 198 -4.43 0.93 -11.48
CA ILE A 198 -5.83 0.60 -11.14
C ILE A 198 -6.17 -0.86 -11.44
N ALA A 199 -5.69 -1.41 -12.55
CA ALA A 199 -5.88 -2.82 -12.88
C ALA A 199 -5.30 -3.72 -11.78
N ALA A 200 -4.05 -3.46 -11.36
CA ALA A 200 -3.43 -4.19 -10.25
C ALA A 200 -4.19 -3.98 -8.94
N LEU A 201 -4.62 -2.75 -8.63
CA LEU A 201 -5.39 -2.44 -7.41
C LEU A 201 -6.68 -3.28 -7.31
N LEU A 202 -7.43 -3.37 -8.40
CA LEU A 202 -8.66 -4.16 -8.48
C LEU A 202 -8.40 -5.66 -8.35
N GLU A 203 -7.34 -6.16 -8.97
CA GLU A 203 -6.98 -7.58 -8.92
C GLU A 203 -6.45 -8.00 -7.55
N LEU A 204 -5.63 -7.15 -6.92
CA LEU A 204 -5.19 -7.34 -5.53
C LEU A 204 -6.39 -7.35 -4.58
N ALA A 205 -7.33 -6.42 -4.74
CA ALA A 205 -8.56 -6.39 -3.95
C ALA A 205 -9.40 -7.65 -4.16
N ARG A 206 -9.55 -8.13 -5.41
CA ARG A 206 -10.28 -9.36 -5.73
C ARG A 206 -9.67 -10.56 -5.01
N VAL A 207 -8.36 -10.73 -5.11
CA VAL A 207 -7.67 -11.84 -4.48
C VAL A 207 -7.80 -11.70 -2.96
N LEU A 208 -7.27 -10.63 -2.35
CA LEU A 208 -7.18 -10.48 -0.89
C LEU A 208 -8.55 -10.48 -0.19
N SER A 209 -9.60 -9.93 -0.81
CA SER A 209 -10.93 -9.86 -0.17
C SER A 209 -11.61 -11.22 0.02
N THR A 210 -11.11 -12.31 -0.56
CA THR A 210 -11.68 -13.66 -0.38
C THR A 210 -11.19 -14.40 0.87
N ARG A 211 -10.25 -13.81 1.63
CA ARG A 211 -9.67 -14.42 2.84
C ARG A 211 -9.46 -13.40 3.96
N SER A 212 -9.46 -13.87 5.19
CA SER A 212 -9.22 -13.01 6.36
C SER A 212 -7.74 -12.70 6.51
N HIS A 213 -7.45 -11.48 6.94
CA HIS A 213 -6.10 -11.01 7.22
C HIS A 213 -5.95 -10.57 8.67
N ARG A 214 -4.74 -10.60 9.22
CA ARG A 214 -4.49 -10.07 10.57
C ARG A 214 -4.62 -8.55 10.57
N ALA A 215 -3.83 -7.86 9.74
CA ALA A 215 -3.95 -6.42 9.52
C ALA A 215 -5.15 -6.06 8.63
N SER A 216 -5.60 -4.81 8.72
CA SER A 216 -6.57 -4.27 7.76
C SER A 216 -5.89 -3.90 6.44
N ILE A 217 -6.64 -3.92 5.34
CA ILE A 217 -6.12 -3.52 4.02
C ILE A 217 -7.06 -2.47 3.43
N MET A 218 -6.50 -1.34 3.00
CA MET A 218 -7.25 -0.25 2.37
C MET A 218 -6.80 -0.10 0.92
N PHE A 219 -7.71 -0.32 -0.02
CA PHE A 219 -7.50 -0.09 -1.43
C PHE A 219 -8.06 1.28 -1.79
N VAL A 220 -7.25 2.17 -2.39
CA VAL A 220 -7.68 3.53 -2.73
C VAL A 220 -7.37 3.84 -4.18
N ALA A 221 -8.41 4.09 -4.97
CA ALA A 221 -8.28 4.72 -6.27
C ALA A 221 -8.34 6.25 -6.09
N PHE A 222 -7.21 6.92 -6.24
CA PHE A 222 -7.10 8.36 -6.07
C PHE A 222 -7.57 9.12 -7.31
N SER A 223 -8.28 10.22 -7.09
CA SER A 223 -8.61 11.18 -8.14
C SER A 223 -7.60 12.33 -8.13
N ALA A 224 -7.45 13.01 -9.26
CA ALA A 224 -6.71 14.27 -9.33
C ALA A 224 -5.23 14.17 -8.93
N GLU A 225 -4.57 13.07 -9.29
CA GLU A 225 -3.12 12.94 -9.14
C GLU A 225 -2.41 13.91 -10.07
N GLU A 226 -2.85 13.95 -11.32
CA GLU A 226 -2.21 14.69 -12.42
C GLU A 226 -2.28 16.21 -12.27
N VAL A 227 -3.04 16.67 -11.27
CA VAL A 227 -3.18 18.07 -10.89
C VAL A 227 -2.60 18.32 -9.50
N GLN A 228 -1.43 17.71 -9.24
CA GLN A 228 -0.65 17.83 -8.00
C GLN A 228 -1.24 17.07 -6.81
N ARG A 229 -1.70 15.82 -7.05
CA ARG A 229 -2.01 14.84 -6.00
C ARG A 229 -3.15 15.26 -5.09
N GLN A 230 -4.12 16.01 -5.62
CA GLN A 230 -5.15 16.66 -4.81
C GLN A 230 -6.03 15.65 -4.07
N GLY A 231 -6.34 14.51 -4.70
CA GLY A 231 -7.09 13.46 -4.05
C GLY A 231 -6.36 12.83 -2.87
N SER A 232 -5.09 12.43 -3.04
CA SER A 232 -4.33 11.86 -1.92
C SER A 232 -4.01 12.89 -0.83
N ARG A 233 -3.74 14.15 -1.19
CA ARG A 233 -3.57 15.25 -0.21
C ARG A 233 -4.83 15.46 0.62
N ALA A 234 -6.00 15.54 -0.01
CA ALA A 234 -7.28 15.67 0.69
C ALA A 234 -7.55 14.44 1.58
N PHE A 235 -7.26 13.23 1.09
CA PHE A 235 -7.45 12.01 1.86
C PHE A 235 -6.58 11.96 3.11
N VAL A 236 -5.29 12.28 2.98
CA VAL A 236 -4.37 12.32 4.13
C VAL A 236 -4.82 13.38 5.13
N ARG A 237 -5.11 14.60 4.67
CA ARG A 237 -5.49 15.75 5.50
C ARG A 237 -6.80 15.53 6.26
N ASP A 238 -7.83 15.05 5.56
CA ASP A 238 -9.21 15.11 6.06
C ASP A 238 -9.72 13.74 6.54
N TYR A 239 -9.14 12.63 6.03
CA TYR A 239 -9.55 11.29 6.42
C TYR A 239 -8.57 10.65 7.42
N LEU A 240 -7.29 10.51 7.04
CA LEU A 240 -6.31 9.74 7.80
C LEU A 240 -5.84 10.43 9.07
N LEU A 241 -5.37 11.69 8.98
CA LEU A 241 -4.85 12.43 10.13
C LEU A 241 -5.91 12.65 11.23
N PRO A 242 -7.16 13.07 10.94
CA PRO A 242 -8.15 13.31 11.99
C PRO A 242 -8.62 12.03 12.69
N ARG A 243 -8.56 10.89 12.00
CA ARG A 243 -8.87 9.57 12.57
C ARG A 243 -7.68 8.90 13.23
N ASN A 244 -6.50 9.50 13.12
CA ASN A 244 -5.23 8.96 13.59
C ASN A 244 -5.00 7.52 13.09
N ILE A 245 -5.30 7.22 11.82
CA ILE A 245 -5.18 5.86 11.29
C ILE A 245 -3.71 5.42 11.27
N GLU A 246 -3.39 4.30 11.93
CA GLU A 246 -2.07 3.68 11.83
C GLU A 246 -1.89 2.97 10.49
N LEU A 247 -0.91 3.42 9.70
CA LEU A 247 -0.48 2.77 8.47
C LEU A 247 0.89 2.12 8.68
N ASN A 248 0.97 0.81 8.44
CA ASN A 248 2.27 0.12 8.41
C ASN A 248 3.02 0.51 7.13
N LEU A 249 2.29 0.64 6.02
CA LEU A 249 2.81 1.05 4.73
C LEU A 249 1.70 1.53 3.79
N MET A 250 1.97 2.61 3.06
CA MET A 250 1.28 2.95 1.82
C MET A 250 2.11 2.52 0.60
N ILE A 251 1.55 1.66 -0.25
CA ILE A 251 2.13 1.20 -1.51
C ILE A 251 1.43 1.94 -2.66
N ASN A 252 2.11 2.89 -3.29
CA ASN A 252 1.63 3.55 -4.50
C ASN A 252 2.09 2.79 -5.75
N MET A 253 1.15 2.35 -6.58
CA MET A 253 1.41 1.70 -7.86
C MET A 253 1.12 2.69 -8.98
N ASP A 254 2.17 3.11 -9.67
CA ASP A 254 2.05 4.20 -10.64
C ASP A 254 3.05 4.01 -11.78
N MET A 255 2.49 3.69 -12.96
CA MET A 255 3.16 3.19 -14.16
C MET A 255 3.87 1.85 -13.89
N ILE A 256 3.14 0.74 -13.98
CA ILE A 256 3.66 -0.60 -13.63
C ILE A 256 3.48 -1.64 -14.75
N GLY A 257 3.21 -1.21 -15.98
CA GLY A 257 2.87 -2.10 -17.09
C GLY A 257 3.88 -2.16 -18.24
N THR A 258 4.83 -1.24 -18.31
CA THR A 258 5.68 -1.01 -19.49
C THR A 258 7.17 -1.10 -19.13
N PRO A 259 7.82 -2.26 -19.33
CA PRO A 259 9.24 -2.43 -19.03
C PRO A 259 10.16 -1.92 -20.14
N THR A 260 9.68 -1.05 -21.03
CA THR A 260 10.38 -0.62 -22.26
C THR A 260 10.56 0.88 -22.28
N ASP A 261 11.77 1.37 -22.57
CA ASP A 261 12.03 2.80 -22.76
C ASP A 261 11.67 3.29 -24.17
N GLY A 262 11.69 4.62 -24.38
CA GLY A 262 11.40 5.22 -25.69
C GLY A 262 12.40 4.88 -26.81
N ASN A 263 13.52 4.22 -26.50
CA ASN A 263 14.50 3.72 -27.48
C ASN A 263 14.34 2.22 -27.76
N GLY A 264 13.40 1.54 -27.09
CA GLY A 264 13.14 0.11 -27.23
C GLY A 264 13.98 -0.79 -26.33
N ALA A 265 14.72 -0.25 -25.35
CA ALA A 265 15.42 -1.06 -24.35
C ALA A 265 14.41 -1.67 -23.37
N ILE A 266 14.53 -2.97 -23.07
CA ILE A 266 13.58 -3.72 -22.25
C ILE A 266 14.26 -4.25 -20.99
N ASN A 267 13.61 -4.09 -19.83
CA ASN A 267 13.99 -4.76 -18.58
C ASN A 267 12.77 -5.31 -17.83
N ASP A 268 12.28 -6.46 -18.26
CA ASP A 268 11.06 -7.07 -17.74
C ASP A 268 11.23 -7.85 -16.42
N LYS A 269 12.38 -7.68 -15.74
CA LYS A 269 12.74 -8.43 -14.52
C LYS A 269 12.85 -7.54 -13.28
N VAL A 270 12.77 -6.23 -13.45
CA VAL A 270 13.02 -5.27 -12.37
C VAL A 270 11.79 -4.38 -12.16
N ILE A 271 11.51 -4.08 -10.90
CA ILE A 271 10.72 -2.93 -10.47
C ILE A 271 11.61 -1.96 -9.70
N ARG A 272 11.28 -0.68 -9.76
CA ARG A 272 11.96 0.36 -8.99
C ARG A 272 11.09 0.75 -7.81
N ILE A 273 11.73 1.04 -6.67
CA ILE A 273 11.07 1.62 -5.51
C ILE A 273 11.70 2.97 -5.17
N TYR A 274 10.84 3.99 -5.09
CA TYR A 274 11.18 5.33 -4.59
C TYR A 274 10.53 5.56 -3.23
N SER A 275 11.17 6.38 -2.40
CA SER A 275 10.70 6.69 -1.03
C SER A 275 11.31 7.98 -0.49
N ALA A 276 10.60 8.65 0.41
CA ALA A 276 11.05 9.92 0.97
C ALA A 276 12.30 9.77 1.85
N GLY A 277 13.22 10.72 1.75
CA GLY A 277 14.34 10.85 2.67
C GLY A 277 13.94 11.46 4.02
N PRO A 278 14.87 11.60 4.99
CA PRO A 278 16.26 11.10 4.97
C PRO A 278 16.34 9.57 5.03
N ASN A 279 17.55 8.98 5.03
CA ASN A 279 17.72 7.52 4.99
C ASN A 279 17.12 6.80 6.22
N GLU A 280 16.96 7.52 7.32
CA GLU A 280 16.35 7.09 8.59
C GLU A 280 14.82 7.31 8.63
N SER A 281 14.22 7.83 7.56
CA SER A 281 12.77 8.05 7.51
C SER A 281 12.00 6.73 7.54
N ALA A 282 10.74 6.80 7.98
CA ALA A 282 9.85 5.66 7.96
C ALA A 282 9.61 5.13 6.53
N SER A 283 9.53 6.01 5.52
CA SER A 283 9.40 5.63 4.11
C SER A 283 10.62 4.89 3.59
N ARG A 284 11.84 5.33 3.96
CA ARG A 284 13.06 4.63 3.52
C ARG A 284 13.22 3.29 4.24
N GLN A 285 12.85 3.20 5.51
CA GLN A 285 12.79 1.91 6.21
C GLN A 285 11.74 0.98 5.58
N ALA A 286 10.59 1.51 5.17
CA ALA A 286 9.58 0.73 4.48
C ALA A 286 10.08 0.19 3.12
N ALA A 287 10.83 0.99 2.36
CA ALA A 287 11.46 0.53 1.12
C ALA A 287 12.48 -0.61 1.37
N ARG A 288 13.27 -0.52 2.45
CA ARG A 288 14.17 -1.61 2.89
C ARG A 288 13.41 -2.89 3.24
N THR A 289 12.33 -2.74 3.98
CA THR A 289 11.46 -3.85 4.39
C THR A 289 10.84 -4.51 3.17
N ALA A 290 10.34 -3.72 2.21
CA ALA A 290 9.79 -4.21 0.96
C ALA A 290 10.83 -4.96 0.13
N GLU A 291 12.05 -4.43 -0.02
CA GLU A 291 13.14 -5.12 -0.72
C GLU A 291 13.50 -6.44 -0.05
N LEU A 292 13.63 -6.47 1.27
CA LEU A 292 13.94 -7.69 2.01
C LEU A 292 12.85 -8.77 1.84
N ILE A 293 11.58 -8.39 2.04
CA ILE A 293 10.43 -9.30 1.89
C ILE A 293 10.34 -9.82 0.46
N VAL A 294 10.45 -8.94 -0.55
CA VAL A 294 10.37 -9.34 -1.96
C VAL A 294 11.52 -10.26 -2.33
N THR A 295 12.75 -9.92 -1.94
CA THR A 295 13.94 -10.75 -2.20
C THR A 295 13.83 -12.14 -1.56
N GLU A 296 13.19 -12.29 -0.40
CA GLU A 296 13.02 -13.59 0.25
C GLU A 296 11.79 -14.38 -0.22
N LEU A 297 10.68 -13.71 -0.53
CA LEU A 297 9.37 -14.35 -0.67
C LEU A 297 8.75 -14.24 -2.07
N ALA A 298 9.20 -13.31 -2.91
CA ALA A 298 8.60 -13.04 -4.23
C ALA A 298 9.62 -13.28 -5.36
N PRO A 299 9.71 -14.51 -5.91
CA PRO A 299 10.68 -14.85 -6.96
C PRO A 299 10.32 -14.30 -8.35
N TYR A 300 9.40 -13.33 -8.45
CA TYR A 300 8.83 -12.86 -9.72
C TYR A 300 9.60 -11.69 -10.32
N MET A 301 10.04 -10.75 -9.47
CA MET A 301 10.68 -9.50 -9.86
C MET A 301 11.81 -9.16 -8.88
N SER A 302 12.90 -8.62 -9.41
CA SER A 302 13.95 -7.98 -8.61
C SER A 302 13.55 -6.53 -8.27
N VAL A 303 13.97 -6.05 -7.11
CA VAL A 303 13.73 -4.68 -6.65
C VAL A 303 15.00 -3.85 -6.73
N THR A 304 14.91 -2.66 -7.30
CA THR A 304 15.95 -1.62 -7.22
C THR A 304 15.45 -0.46 -6.38
N LEU A 305 16.16 -0.16 -5.29
CA LEU A 305 15.87 1.00 -4.44
C LEU A 305 16.61 2.24 -4.95
N TYR A 306 15.94 3.38 -4.96
CA TYR A 306 16.53 4.68 -5.32
C TYR A 306 16.61 5.61 -4.11
N ASP A 307 17.72 6.34 -3.97
CA ASP A 307 17.88 7.38 -2.94
C ASP A 307 17.19 8.68 -3.33
N ALA A 308 15.90 8.61 -3.66
CA ALA A 308 15.08 9.75 -4.03
C ALA A 308 13.62 9.47 -3.72
N GLU A 309 12.85 10.54 -3.51
CA GLU A 309 11.41 10.43 -3.29
C GLU A 309 10.65 10.10 -4.58
N ASP A 310 11.14 10.60 -5.72
CA ASP A 310 10.74 10.19 -7.09
C ASP A 310 11.86 10.59 -8.08
N ARG A 311 11.62 10.37 -9.37
CA ARG A 311 12.40 10.90 -10.49
C ARG A 311 12.29 12.42 -10.53
N GLU A 312 13.31 13.08 -11.07
CA GLU A 312 13.32 14.54 -11.19
C GLU A 312 12.09 15.06 -11.96
N GLY A 313 11.39 16.04 -11.39
CA GLY A 313 10.20 16.65 -11.97
C GLY A 313 8.94 15.77 -11.97
N ARG A 314 9.00 14.55 -11.41
CA ARG A 314 7.84 13.66 -11.23
C ARG A 314 7.36 13.71 -9.79
N TYR A 315 6.09 13.40 -9.60
CA TYR A 315 5.46 13.22 -8.31
C TYR A 315 4.54 11.99 -8.36
N GLY A 316 4.04 11.58 -7.19
CA GLY A 316 3.12 10.46 -7.04
C GLY A 316 2.34 10.55 -5.72
N ASP A 317 1.20 9.89 -5.63
CA ASP A 317 0.36 9.93 -4.42
C ASP A 317 1.11 9.58 -3.12
N HIS A 318 2.14 8.72 -3.18
CA HIS A 318 2.96 8.35 -2.03
C HIS A 318 3.58 9.55 -1.32
N MET A 319 3.89 10.65 -2.01
CA MET A 319 4.51 11.79 -1.35
C MET A 319 3.52 12.53 -0.44
N SER A 320 2.20 12.46 -0.69
CA SER A 320 1.19 13.05 0.19
C SER A 320 1.20 12.37 1.57
N PHE A 321 1.56 11.08 1.59
CA PHE A 321 1.70 10.28 2.80
C PHE A 321 3.02 10.56 3.54
N SER A 322 4.15 10.59 2.82
CA SER A 322 5.46 10.89 3.43
C SER A 322 5.53 12.31 3.99
N GLU A 323 4.94 13.29 3.30
CA GLU A 323 4.80 14.68 3.78
C GLU A 323 4.06 14.74 5.13
N ALA A 324 3.11 13.82 5.37
CA ALA A 324 2.41 13.66 6.65
C ALA A 324 3.10 12.69 7.63
N GLY A 325 4.28 12.17 7.26
CA GLY A 325 5.11 11.25 8.02
C GLY A 325 4.61 9.80 8.06
N TYR A 326 3.69 9.41 7.18
CA TYR A 326 3.30 8.01 7.00
C TYR A 326 4.38 7.27 6.19
N PRO A 327 4.71 6.01 6.53
CA PRO A 327 5.58 5.19 5.69
C PRO A 327 4.92 4.99 4.33
N SER A 328 5.59 5.41 3.27
CA SER A 328 5.08 5.30 1.90
C SER A 328 6.18 4.98 0.90
N ILE A 329 5.84 4.19 -0.11
CA ILE A 329 6.71 3.84 -1.22
C ILE A 329 5.98 4.00 -2.55
N ARG A 330 6.71 4.32 -3.62
CA ARG A 330 6.24 4.20 -5.00
C ARG A 330 6.86 2.96 -5.62
N VAL A 331 6.02 2.08 -6.14
CA VAL A 331 6.39 0.99 -7.05
C VAL A 331 6.16 1.48 -8.47
N VAL A 332 7.21 1.44 -9.29
CA VAL A 332 7.18 1.86 -10.69
C VAL A 332 7.97 0.89 -11.54
N GLU A 333 7.59 0.77 -12.80
CA GLU A 333 8.22 -0.08 -13.81
C GLU A 333 9.72 0.21 -14.01
N SER A 334 10.43 -0.67 -14.70
CA SER A 334 11.90 -0.60 -14.84
C SER A 334 12.42 0.63 -15.59
N TYR A 335 11.66 1.10 -16.58
CA TYR A 335 12.04 2.18 -17.49
C TYR A 335 10.88 3.12 -17.74
N ASP A 336 11.19 4.38 -18.01
CA ASP A 336 10.19 5.37 -18.38
C ASP A 336 10.20 5.58 -19.90
N ASP A 337 9.05 5.46 -20.55
CA ASP A 337 8.86 5.97 -21.92
C ASP A 337 8.20 7.34 -21.89
N LEU A 338 9.02 8.37 -21.67
CA LEU A 338 8.57 9.77 -21.62
C LEU A 338 7.95 10.26 -22.95
N SER A 339 8.10 9.52 -24.06
CA SER A 339 7.49 9.89 -25.34
C SER A 339 5.99 9.60 -25.40
N ARG A 340 5.48 8.75 -24.49
CA ARG A 340 4.08 8.32 -24.41
C ARG A 340 3.32 8.92 -23.23
N VAL A 341 4.01 9.11 -22.11
CA VAL A 341 3.43 9.65 -20.87
C VAL A 341 2.75 11.00 -21.12
N HIS A 342 1.58 11.19 -20.51
CA HIS A 342 0.74 12.40 -20.58
C HIS A 342 0.37 12.83 -22.01
N ASN A 343 0.14 11.88 -22.92
CA ASN A 343 -0.36 12.17 -24.26
C ASN A 343 -1.23 11.03 -24.84
N ASP A 344 -1.70 11.21 -26.08
CA ASP A 344 -2.62 10.29 -26.76
C ASP A 344 -1.97 8.96 -27.19
N ARG A 345 -0.65 8.81 -27.03
CA ARG A 345 0.11 7.58 -27.30
C ARG A 345 0.30 6.69 -26.09
N ASP A 346 -0.11 7.10 -24.88
CA ASP A 346 -0.16 6.19 -23.74
C ASP A 346 -1.37 5.26 -23.86
N VAL A 347 -1.24 4.27 -24.74
CA VAL A 347 -2.26 3.27 -25.08
C VAL A 347 -1.75 1.86 -24.78
N ILE A 348 -2.67 0.90 -24.73
CA ILE A 348 -2.41 -0.47 -24.29
C ILE A 348 -1.33 -1.23 -25.08
N ASP A 349 -0.94 -0.74 -26.27
CA ASP A 349 0.07 -1.39 -27.13
C ASP A 349 1.45 -1.49 -26.46
N ALA A 350 1.76 -0.56 -25.56
CA ALA A 350 3.00 -0.55 -24.79
C ALA A 350 2.93 -1.42 -23.52
N VAL A 351 1.72 -1.75 -23.06
CA VAL A 351 1.50 -2.49 -21.81
C VAL A 351 1.79 -3.98 -22.03
N GLN A 352 2.73 -4.51 -21.27
CA GLN A 352 3.12 -5.92 -21.32
C GLN A 352 2.42 -6.70 -20.20
N GLY A 353 1.34 -7.42 -20.55
CA GLY A 353 0.53 -8.15 -19.56
C GLY A 353 1.33 -9.13 -18.68
N ALA A 354 2.31 -9.84 -19.23
CA ALA A 354 3.16 -10.75 -18.46
C ALA A 354 4.03 -10.01 -17.43
N TYR A 355 4.49 -8.79 -17.74
CA TYR A 355 5.21 -7.93 -16.81
C TYR A 355 4.27 -7.42 -15.71
N LEU A 356 3.13 -6.83 -16.11
CA LEU A 356 2.11 -6.33 -15.19
C LEU A 356 1.62 -7.41 -14.21
N GLY A 357 1.42 -8.63 -14.68
CA GLY A 357 1.09 -9.78 -13.84
C GLY A 357 2.15 -10.07 -12.78
N ARG A 358 3.44 -10.14 -13.16
CA ARG A 358 4.55 -10.37 -12.20
C ARG A 358 4.74 -9.23 -11.22
N VAL A 359 4.54 -7.98 -11.63
CA VAL A 359 4.54 -6.83 -10.72
C VAL A 359 3.40 -6.95 -9.72
N THR A 360 2.19 -7.28 -10.18
CA THR A 360 1.02 -7.48 -9.32
C THR A 360 1.24 -8.64 -8.32
N GLN A 361 1.83 -9.76 -8.76
CA GLN A 361 2.23 -10.87 -7.89
C GLN A 361 3.23 -10.45 -6.82
N THR A 362 4.21 -9.61 -7.19
CA THR A 362 5.21 -9.09 -6.25
C THR A 362 4.56 -8.21 -5.18
N VAL A 363 3.67 -7.29 -5.58
CA VAL A 363 2.93 -6.44 -4.66
C VAL A 363 1.98 -7.25 -3.77
N LEU A 364 1.32 -8.29 -4.32
CA LEU A 364 0.48 -9.19 -3.54
C LEU A 364 1.27 -9.90 -2.45
N THR A 365 2.44 -10.45 -2.79
CA THR A 365 3.33 -11.10 -1.82
C THR A 365 3.74 -10.14 -0.72
N LEU A 366 4.17 -8.92 -1.08
CA LEU A 366 4.53 -7.89 -0.11
C LEU A 366 3.35 -7.55 0.81
N ALA A 367 2.19 -7.25 0.25
CA ALA A 367 1.00 -6.90 1.03
C ALA A 367 0.56 -8.04 1.96
N THR A 368 0.58 -9.29 1.48
CA THR A 368 0.24 -10.47 2.28
C THR A 368 1.22 -10.69 3.42
N SER A 369 2.53 -10.56 3.16
CA SER A 369 3.58 -10.67 4.17
C SER A 369 3.39 -9.63 5.28
N LEU A 370 3.14 -8.38 4.92
CA LEU A 370 2.89 -7.30 5.87
C LEU A 370 1.57 -7.44 6.61
N ALA A 371 0.54 -8.00 5.98
CA ALA A 371 -0.78 -8.14 6.56
C ALA A 371 -0.90 -9.34 7.50
N ASP A 372 -0.26 -10.47 7.18
CA ASP A 372 -0.48 -11.75 7.87
C ASP A 372 0.76 -12.26 8.62
N GLY A 373 1.97 -11.89 8.20
CA GLY A 373 3.19 -12.34 8.84
C GLY A 373 3.29 -11.85 10.29
N PRO A 374 3.95 -12.59 11.20
CA PRO A 374 3.92 -12.32 12.64
C PRO A 374 4.24 -10.87 13.00
N ARG A 375 3.60 -10.34 14.05
CA ARG A 375 3.85 -8.96 14.50
C ARG A 375 5.36 -8.72 14.75
N PRO A 376 5.86 -7.49 14.56
CA PRO A 376 7.27 -7.22 14.76
C PRO A 376 7.63 -7.34 16.25
N PRO A 377 8.83 -7.82 16.59
CA PRO A 377 9.36 -7.78 17.96
C PRO A 377 9.35 -6.37 18.55
N ARG A 378 9.03 -6.29 19.84
CA ARG A 378 9.12 -5.06 20.65
C ARG A 378 10.11 -5.28 21.80
N ASN A 379 10.29 -4.26 22.64
CA ASN A 379 11.20 -4.29 23.79
C ASN A 379 12.62 -4.70 23.39
N ILE A 380 13.10 -4.17 22.25
CA ILE A 380 14.41 -4.47 21.70
C ILE A 380 15.46 -3.65 22.45
N ALA A 381 16.50 -4.31 22.95
CA ALA A 381 17.61 -3.67 23.65
C ALA A 381 18.95 -4.29 23.26
N LEU A 382 20.01 -3.48 23.27
CA LEU A 382 21.40 -3.90 23.03
C LEU A 382 22.18 -3.68 24.33
N ARG A 383 22.63 -4.77 24.92
CA ARG A 383 23.29 -4.80 26.22
C ARG A 383 24.79 -5.00 26.05
N ASP A 384 25.60 -4.29 26.80
CA ASP A 384 27.06 -4.45 26.77
C ASP A 384 27.50 -5.43 27.87
N THR A 385 28.23 -6.49 27.49
CA THR A 385 28.78 -7.49 28.42
C THR A 385 30.13 -7.08 29.02
N GLY A 386 30.66 -5.90 28.67
CA GLY A 386 31.90 -5.35 29.23
C GLY A 386 33.18 -6.02 28.72
N ASN A 387 33.07 -6.93 27.76
CA ASN A 387 34.18 -7.69 27.14
C ASN A 387 34.31 -7.43 25.63
N GLY A 388 33.62 -6.42 25.11
CA GLY A 388 33.58 -6.08 23.68
C GLY A 388 32.51 -6.81 22.87
N ALA A 389 31.86 -7.84 23.42
CA ALA A 389 30.64 -8.41 22.85
C ALA A 389 29.40 -7.63 23.31
N ARG A 390 28.35 -7.64 22.49
CA ARG A 390 27.07 -7.00 22.81
C ARG A 390 25.95 -8.01 22.62
N THR A 391 24.95 -7.98 23.50
CA THR A 391 23.80 -8.89 23.45
C THR A 391 22.55 -8.12 23.07
N LEU A 392 22.06 -8.37 21.86
CA LEU A 392 20.76 -7.92 21.40
C LEU A 392 19.69 -8.83 22.02
N VAL A 393 18.64 -8.27 22.60
CA VAL A 393 17.51 -9.00 23.19
C VAL A 393 16.19 -8.40 22.74
N TRP A 394 15.14 -9.22 22.64
CA TRP A 394 13.78 -8.77 22.31
C TRP A 394 12.73 -9.68 22.96
N GLU A 395 11.47 -9.23 22.94
CA GLU A 395 10.38 -10.06 23.46
C GLU A 395 10.03 -11.22 22.51
N PRO A 396 9.65 -12.40 23.04
CA PRO A 396 9.13 -13.48 22.21
C PRO A 396 7.80 -13.09 21.54
N ILE A 397 7.65 -13.45 20.27
CA ILE A 397 6.42 -13.26 19.50
C ILE A 397 5.62 -14.58 19.45
N PRO A 398 4.38 -14.61 19.93
CA PRO A 398 3.51 -15.78 19.78
C PRO A 398 3.37 -16.19 18.31
N GLY A 399 3.59 -17.47 18.02
CA GLY A 399 3.52 -18.01 16.66
C GLY A 399 4.78 -17.81 15.81
N ALA A 400 5.80 -17.11 16.30
CA ALA A 400 7.09 -17.04 15.64
C ALA A 400 7.86 -18.36 15.79
N ALA A 401 8.35 -18.89 14.67
CA ALA A 401 9.26 -20.03 14.62
C ALA A 401 10.73 -19.58 14.59
N SER A 402 11.00 -18.40 14.04
CA SER A 402 12.34 -17.79 14.00
C SER A 402 12.26 -16.27 13.86
N TYR A 403 13.41 -15.61 13.95
CA TYR A 403 13.58 -14.17 13.82
C TYR A 403 14.69 -13.85 12.83
N VAL A 404 14.44 -12.87 11.97
CA VAL A 404 15.44 -12.30 11.06
C VAL A 404 15.95 -10.99 11.66
N VAL A 405 17.24 -10.96 11.98
CA VAL A 405 17.93 -9.73 12.41
C VAL A 405 18.55 -9.10 11.16
N ALA A 406 18.07 -7.92 10.79
CA ALA A 406 18.47 -7.18 9.61
C ALA A 406 19.33 -5.97 10.01
N LEU A 407 20.48 -5.83 9.35
CA LEU A 407 21.52 -4.86 9.67
C LEU A 407 21.87 -4.02 8.45
N ARG A 408 22.04 -2.71 8.67
CA ARG A 408 22.26 -1.72 7.61
C ARG A 408 23.60 -1.03 7.78
N TRP A 409 24.41 -1.00 6.72
CA TRP A 409 25.63 -0.22 6.68
C TRP A 409 25.33 1.30 6.63
N PRO A 410 26.28 2.15 7.04
CA PRO A 410 26.17 3.59 6.83
C PRO A 410 25.81 3.93 5.38
N ASN A 411 24.81 4.80 5.20
CA ASN A 411 24.29 5.26 3.90
C ASN A 411 23.66 4.18 2.98
N ALA A 412 23.62 2.92 3.39
CA ALA A 412 22.98 1.88 2.57
C ALA A 412 21.47 2.08 2.48
N LEU A 413 20.90 1.78 1.31
CA LEU A 413 19.46 1.85 1.05
C LEU A 413 18.73 0.55 1.37
N ARG A 414 19.45 -0.56 1.61
CA ARG A 414 18.93 -1.90 1.90
C ARG A 414 19.50 -2.41 3.23
N TYR A 415 19.00 -3.54 3.72
CA TYR A 415 19.68 -4.29 4.77
C TYR A 415 20.78 -5.15 4.15
N ASP A 416 22.04 -4.73 4.32
CA ASP A 416 23.20 -5.35 3.68
C ASP A 416 23.56 -6.71 4.28
N GLN A 417 23.28 -6.89 5.56
CA GLN A 417 23.52 -8.14 6.26
C GLN A 417 22.27 -8.56 7.03
N ARG A 418 22.00 -9.86 7.02
CA ARG A 418 20.95 -10.46 7.84
C ARG A 418 21.35 -11.86 8.30
N PHE A 419 20.76 -12.29 9.39
CA PHE A 419 20.86 -13.66 9.85
C PHE A 419 19.57 -14.07 10.56
N GLU A 420 19.32 -15.37 10.63
CA GLU A 420 18.14 -15.96 11.23
C GLU A 420 18.50 -16.71 12.51
N THR A 421 17.67 -16.58 13.55
CA THR A 421 17.81 -17.30 14.82
C THR A 421 16.45 -17.73 15.37
N THR A 422 16.40 -18.81 16.14
CA THR A 422 15.21 -19.23 16.89
C THR A 422 15.14 -18.61 18.28
N ASP A 423 16.26 -18.06 18.76
CA ASP A 423 16.35 -17.44 20.08
C ASP A 423 15.82 -16.00 20.07
N THR A 424 15.51 -15.47 21.24
CA THR A 424 15.12 -14.07 21.44
C THR A 424 16.29 -13.18 21.85
N SER A 425 17.51 -13.68 21.67
CA SER A 425 18.74 -12.96 21.99
C SER A 425 19.89 -13.39 21.10
N VAL A 426 20.79 -12.45 20.79
CA VAL A 426 22.01 -12.71 20.01
C VAL A 426 23.16 -11.94 20.63
N THR A 427 24.21 -12.65 21.02
CA THR A 427 25.46 -12.04 21.47
C THR A 427 26.47 -12.02 20.33
N TRP A 428 26.93 -10.82 19.96
CA TRP A 428 27.89 -10.62 18.88
C TRP A 428 28.73 -9.36 19.09
N ASP A 429 30.01 -9.41 18.70
CA ASP A 429 30.93 -8.28 18.71
C ASP A 429 30.76 -7.35 17.49
N GLY A 430 30.00 -7.78 16.48
CA GLY A 430 29.79 -7.01 15.26
C GLY A 430 28.74 -5.92 15.35
N PHE A 431 28.02 -5.79 16.47
CA PHE A 431 27.05 -4.70 16.70
C PHE A 431 27.75 -3.37 17.00
N VAL A 432 28.67 -2.93 16.16
CA VAL A 432 29.46 -1.70 16.31
C VAL A 432 29.02 -0.62 15.30
N PRO A 433 28.89 0.66 15.71
CA PRO A 433 28.37 1.73 14.86
C PRO A 433 29.19 1.96 13.58
N GLU A 434 30.49 1.69 13.62
CA GLU A 434 31.39 1.82 12.47
C GLU A 434 31.08 0.80 11.37
N ARG A 435 30.43 -0.31 11.74
CA ARG A 435 30.07 -1.39 10.81
C ARG A 435 28.60 -1.33 10.42
N PHE A 436 27.70 -1.14 11.38
CA PHE A 436 26.26 -1.05 11.14
C PHE A 436 25.67 0.13 11.88
N VAL A 437 24.87 0.92 11.16
CA VAL A 437 24.18 2.08 11.73
C VAL A 437 22.72 1.76 12.07
N GLY A 438 22.10 0.82 11.34
CA GLY A 438 20.69 0.47 11.49
C GLY A 438 20.49 -1.00 11.84
N LEU A 439 19.52 -1.27 12.71
CA LEU A 439 19.11 -2.60 13.13
C LEU A 439 17.59 -2.70 13.19
N ALA A 440 17.03 -3.76 12.61
CA ALA A 440 15.61 -4.07 12.73
C ALA A 440 15.40 -5.59 12.76
N ILE A 441 14.32 -6.04 13.40
CA ILE A 441 14.04 -7.46 13.58
C ILE A 441 12.65 -7.77 13.02
N ALA A 442 12.52 -8.84 12.23
CA ALA A 442 11.25 -9.42 11.84
C ALA A 442 11.09 -10.81 12.47
N ALA A 443 9.84 -11.21 12.74
CA ALA A 443 9.51 -12.57 13.10
C ALA A 443 9.02 -13.34 11.86
N LYS A 444 9.33 -14.64 11.81
CA LYS A 444 8.87 -15.58 10.78
C LYS A 444 8.07 -16.69 11.44
N ASP A 445 6.96 -17.08 10.83
CA ASP A 445 6.17 -18.22 11.30
C ASP A 445 6.75 -19.56 10.79
N SER A 446 6.14 -20.67 11.21
CA SER A 446 6.55 -22.01 10.79
C SER A 446 6.39 -22.29 9.29
N SER A 447 5.64 -21.47 8.56
CA SER A 447 5.50 -21.55 7.10
C SER A 447 6.58 -20.74 6.36
N GLY A 448 7.41 -20.01 7.10
CA GLY A 448 8.42 -19.11 6.57
C GLY A 448 7.87 -17.74 6.17
N LEU A 449 6.59 -17.43 6.46
CA LEU A 449 6.02 -16.11 6.21
C LEU A 449 6.66 -15.11 7.17
N MET A 450 7.33 -14.11 6.61
CA MET A 450 7.91 -13.00 7.37
C MET A 450 6.85 -11.94 7.60
N GLY A 451 6.83 -11.38 8.82
CA GLY A 451 6.03 -10.20 9.12
C GLY A 451 6.73 -8.88 8.79
N PRO A 452 6.11 -7.74 9.14
CA PRO A 452 6.80 -6.45 9.11
C PRO A 452 8.01 -6.46 10.06
N LEU A 453 8.98 -5.59 9.77
CA LEU A 453 10.12 -5.36 10.65
C LEU A 453 9.73 -4.42 11.80
N SER A 454 10.42 -4.55 12.93
CA SER A 454 10.40 -3.54 14.00
C SER A 454 10.81 -2.17 13.46
N SER A 455 10.51 -1.09 14.19
CA SER A 455 11.17 0.19 13.94
C SER A 455 12.70 0.00 13.87
N GLU A 456 13.36 0.73 12.97
CA GLU A 456 14.81 0.63 12.84
C GLU A 456 15.47 1.39 13.98
N PHE A 457 16.33 0.70 14.69
CA PHE A 457 17.13 1.26 15.77
C PHE A 457 18.46 1.73 15.24
N THR A 458 18.89 2.91 15.69
CA THR A 458 20.26 3.37 15.44
C THR A 458 21.21 2.75 16.46
N ILE A 459 22.22 2.02 15.97
CA ILE A 459 23.34 1.54 16.81
C ILE A 459 24.28 2.73 17.02
N ARG A 460 24.48 3.12 18.29
CA ARG A 460 25.36 4.24 18.67
C ARG A 460 26.54 3.79 19.49
#